data_AF-A0A920G9H0-F1
#
_entry.id   AF-A0A920G9H0-F1
#
_cell.length_a   1.000
_cell.length_b   1.000
_cell.length_c   1.000
_cell.angle_alpha   90.00
_cell.angle_beta   90.00
_cell.angle_gamma   90.00
#
_symmetry.space_group_name_H-M   'P 1'
#
loop_
_entity.id
_entity.type
_entity.pdbx_description
1 polymer ?
#
loop_
_entity_poly.entity_id
_entity_poly.type
_entity_poly.pdbx_seq_one_letter_code
_entity_poly.pdbx_strand_id
1 'polypeptide(L)'
;MPSFDESKGDTLVISNISQSFSGYQFRAVASTPGFVCGENDTTCAVTVTVVADNDRDGIPDDTDVDDDNDGILDSVEGEDTDTDGDGIVDKFDLDSDGDGCFDVDEAGFTDGDGDGLLGSGTPEVTETGGVKGHTYTTPQDADGNGTADYLEKGSSVTIVNYNNYFLSEGNDTAMFYVKYNVNGTSKLHWQVSKDNGTSWSDIDASDNGTASTGDTDVCVSSDWGSSPWNWTSGVLHDTISNVSLGNNVIIKVEENTDVEWDAGYPKIENSAFGGIKTLGLSLDPKSGSGESAVTTTVTFTNAVNNLRMFITDIDSKTSGWKDKVVITSDAGNPTIESVNTVPTFTVSGNSITSKDNSESTADNRGTAKLTFPDGAKKVTITYSDVSGQDDPDSRGIGISFENVCINTGSSNYEVFSTTRLIFMI
;
A
#
# COMPACT_ATOMS: atom_id res chain seq x y z
N MET A 1 -24.37 -38.22 29.83
CA MET A 1 -24.71 -39.63 30.14
C MET A 1 -25.41 -40.20 28.94
N PRO A 2 -25.13 -41.44 28.53
CA PRO A 2 -25.81 -42.04 27.40
C PRO A 2 -27.31 -42.14 27.67
N SER A 3 -28.09 -42.05 26.60
CA SER A 3 -29.53 -42.33 26.63
C SER A 3 -29.78 -43.68 25.98
N PHE A 4 -30.63 -44.50 26.61
CA PHE A 4 -31.06 -45.80 26.09
C PHE A 4 -32.55 -45.70 25.75
N ASP A 5 -32.89 -45.81 24.46
CA ASP A 5 -34.27 -45.92 24.01
C ASP A 5 -34.61 -47.38 23.72
N GLU A 6 -35.38 -47.95 24.65
CA GLU A 6 -35.91 -49.32 24.57
C GLU A 6 -37.34 -49.37 23.98
N SER A 7 -37.91 -48.21 23.61
CA SER A 7 -39.31 -48.12 23.14
C SER A 7 -39.55 -48.78 21.78
N LYS A 8 -38.47 -49.10 21.05
CA LYS A 8 -38.51 -49.70 19.73
C LYS A 8 -38.64 -51.24 19.75
N GLY A 9 -38.73 -51.86 20.92
CA GLY A 9 -39.05 -53.28 21.06
C GLY A 9 -37.89 -54.22 20.74
N ASP A 10 -37.65 -54.49 19.46
CA ASP A 10 -36.54 -55.35 18.98
C ASP A 10 -35.24 -54.59 18.73
N THR A 11 -35.27 -53.26 18.88
CA THR A 11 -34.16 -52.35 18.63
C THR A 11 -33.81 -51.59 19.91
N LEU A 12 -32.53 -51.57 20.27
CA LEU A 12 -31.98 -50.67 21.30
C LEU A 12 -31.26 -49.52 20.60
N VAL A 13 -31.69 -48.28 20.83
CA VAL A 13 -30.95 -47.10 20.36
C VAL A 13 -30.18 -46.52 21.54
N ILE A 14 -28.88 -46.31 21.33
CA ILE A 14 -28.00 -45.68 22.32
C ILE A 14 -27.54 -44.35 21.73
N SER A 15 -27.71 -43.26 22.47
CA SER A 15 -27.31 -41.91 22.05
C SER A 15 -26.41 -41.26 23.09
N ASN A 16 -25.64 -40.23 22.70
CA ASN A 16 -24.72 -39.50 23.58
C ASN A 16 -23.64 -40.41 24.21
N ILE A 17 -23.03 -41.26 23.38
CA ILE A 17 -21.96 -42.17 23.79
C ILE A 17 -20.65 -41.38 23.85
N SER A 18 -19.88 -41.51 24.93
CA SER A 18 -18.52 -40.98 25.05
C SER A 18 -17.48 -42.08 24.84
N GLN A 19 -16.21 -41.73 24.55
CA GLN A 19 -15.12 -42.71 24.39
C GLN A 19 -15.02 -43.73 25.54
N SER A 20 -15.39 -43.36 26.76
CA SER A 20 -15.43 -44.26 27.92
C SER A 20 -16.36 -45.47 27.77
N PHE A 21 -17.26 -45.48 26.78
CA PHE A 21 -18.14 -46.62 26.46
C PHE A 21 -17.50 -47.62 25.50
N SER A 22 -16.33 -47.31 24.93
CA SER A 22 -15.59 -48.28 24.12
C SER A 22 -15.27 -49.51 24.98
N GLY A 23 -15.59 -50.69 24.47
CA GLY A 23 -15.49 -51.96 25.18
C GLY A 23 -16.74 -52.36 25.98
N TYR A 24 -17.78 -51.51 26.08
CA TYR A 24 -19.04 -51.89 26.72
C TYR A 24 -19.74 -52.95 25.88
N GLN A 25 -20.37 -53.91 26.57
CA GLN A 25 -21.00 -55.06 25.92
C GLN A 25 -22.49 -55.09 26.17
N PHE A 26 -23.26 -55.31 25.11
CA PHE A 26 -24.72 -55.38 25.13
C PHE A 26 -25.20 -56.74 24.61
N ARG A 27 -26.27 -57.26 25.19
CA ARG A 27 -26.94 -58.49 24.73
C ARG A 27 -28.43 -58.39 25.03
N ALA A 28 -29.26 -59.01 24.20
CA ALA A 28 -30.68 -59.12 24.46
C ALA A 28 -31.00 -60.42 25.19
N VAL A 29 -32.01 -60.37 26.08
CA VAL A 29 -32.60 -61.56 26.71
C VAL A 29 -34.04 -61.65 26.25
N ALA A 30 -34.36 -62.67 25.47
CA ALA A 30 -35.70 -62.95 25.00
C ALA A 30 -36.41 -63.90 25.96
N SER A 31 -37.69 -63.64 26.22
CA SER A 31 -38.55 -64.49 27.05
C SER A 31 -39.92 -64.66 26.41
N THR A 32 -40.69 -65.65 26.85
CA THR A 32 -42.08 -65.86 26.41
C THR A 32 -43.06 -65.76 27.57
N PRO A 33 -43.38 -64.54 28.06
CA PRO A 33 -44.18 -64.36 29.29
C PRO A 33 -45.57 -65.02 29.27
N GLY A 34 -46.14 -65.27 28.08
CA GLY A 34 -47.40 -66.00 27.92
C GLY A 34 -47.31 -67.51 28.23
N PHE A 35 -46.11 -68.06 28.36
CA PHE A 35 -45.85 -69.45 28.70
C PHE A 35 -44.92 -69.52 29.91
N VAL A 36 -45.49 -69.69 31.11
CA VAL A 36 -44.80 -69.59 32.41
C VAL A 36 -43.57 -70.51 32.54
N CYS A 37 -43.50 -71.60 31.76
CA CYS A 37 -42.37 -72.54 31.75
C CYS A 37 -41.43 -72.35 30.55
N GLY A 38 -41.56 -71.27 29.78
CA GLY A 38 -40.65 -70.96 28.68
C GLY A 38 -39.29 -70.56 29.19
N GLU A 39 -38.24 -71.22 28.72
CA GLU A 39 -36.85 -70.83 29.01
C GLU A 39 -36.51 -69.53 28.28
N ASN A 40 -35.72 -68.67 28.93
CA ASN A 40 -35.20 -67.47 28.29
C ASN A 40 -34.03 -67.83 27.38
N ASP A 41 -33.91 -67.14 26.25
CA ASP A 41 -32.72 -67.22 25.40
C ASP A 41 -31.96 -65.90 25.44
N THR A 42 -30.64 -65.94 25.31
CA THR A 42 -29.76 -64.77 25.43
C THR A 42 -28.85 -64.70 24.22
N THR A 43 -28.81 -63.53 23.57
CA THR A 43 -27.92 -63.33 22.44
C THR A 43 -26.45 -63.37 22.87
N CYS A 44 -25.54 -63.55 21.91
CA CYS A 44 -24.14 -63.21 22.14
C CYS A 44 -24.00 -61.73 22.53
N ALA A 45 -22.91 -61.40 23.23
CA ALA A 45 -22.58 -60.02 23.54
C ALA A 45 -22.01 -59.32 22.30
N VAL A 46 -22.50 -58.11 22.02
CA VAL A 46 -21.96 -57.18 21.02
C VAL A 46 -21.17 -56.12 21.77
N THR A 47 -19.97 -55.80 21.29
CA THR A 47 -19.10 -54.79 21.90
C THR A 47 -19.27 -53.47 21.16
N VAL A 48 -19.44 -52.37 21.89
CA VAL A 48 -19.40 -51.01 21.34
C VAL A 48 -17.94 -50.60 21.22
N THR A 49 -17.54 -50.19 20.02
CA THR A 49 -16.27 -49.50 19.78
C THR A 49 -16.61 -48.04 19.51
N VAL A 50 -16.01 -47.13 20.27
CA VAL A 50 -16.11 -45.69 20.03
C VAL A 50 -14.77 -45.23 19.49
N VAL A 51 -14.80 -44.57 18.35
CA VAL A 51 -13.67 -43.95 17.65
C VAL A 51 -13.79 -42.43 17.78
N ALA A 52 -12.72 -41.72 17.44
CA ALA A 52 -12.76 -40.27 17.35
C ALA A 52 -13.48 -39.86 16.05
N ASP A 53 -14.07 -38.67 16.08
CA ASP A 53 -15.05 -38.11 15.13
C ASP A 53 -15.14 -36.62 15.50
N ASN A 54 -14.19 -35.83 14.99
CA ASN A 54 -13.90 -34.46 15.43
C ASN A 54 -15.04 -33.49 15.08
N ASP A 55 -15.48 -33.52 13.82
CA ASP A 55 -16.60 -32.73 13.29
C ASP A 55 -18.00 -33.27 13.65
N ARG A 56 -18.11 -34.54 14.06
CA ARG A 56 -19.36 -35.23 14.43
C ARG A 56 -20.31 -35.45 13.27
N ASP A 57 -19.79 -35.64 12.08
CA ASP A 57 -20.57 -35.98 10.89
C ASP A 57 -21.01 -37.47 10.87
N GLY A 58 -20.40 -38.29 11.73
CA GLY A 58 -20.65 -39.72 11.89
C GLY A 58 -19.66 -40.64 11.17
N ILE A 59 -18.62 -40.08 10.56
CA ILE A 59 -17.49 -40.77 9.95
C ILE A 59 -16.30 -40.67 10.93
N PRO A 60 -15.60 -41.79 11.20
CA PRO A 60 -14.45 -41.76 12.10
C PRO A 60 -13.24 -41.03 11.51
N ASP A 61 -12.48 -40.32 12.34
CA ASP A 61 -11.27 -39.56 11.92
C ASP A 61 -10.21 -40.41 11.18
N ASP A 62 -10.22 -41.74 11.37
CA ASP A 62 -9.27 -42.63 10.69
C ASP A 62 -9.67 -42.99 9.25
N THR A 63 -10.88 -42.59 8.85
CA THR A 63 -11.48 -42.86 7.53
C THR A 63 -12.16 -41.65 6.92
N ASP A 64 -12.28 -40.55 7.65
CA ASP A 64 -12.62 -39.26 7.09
C ASP A 64 -11.53 -38.80 6.11
N VAL A 65 -11.89 -37.88 5.23
CA VAL A 65 -10.98 -37.20 4.33
C VAL A 65 -10.93 -35.68 4.57
N ASP A 66 -11.79 -35.17 5.44
CA ASP A 66 -12.03 -33.77 5.79
C ASP A 66 -12.54 -33.74 7.26
N ASP A 67 -11.62 -33.95 8.20
CA ASP A 67 -11.85 -34.24 9.63
C ASP A 67 -12.51 -33.09 10.43
N ASP A 68 -12.59 -31.88 9.86
CA ASP A 68 -13.24 -30.71 10.45
C ASP A 68 -14.33 -30.08 9.55
N ASN A 69 -14.52 -30.61 8.33
CA ASN A 69 -15.56 -30.22 7.38
C ASN A 69 -15.53 -28.73 6.97
N ASP A 70 -14.34 -28.13 6.95
CA ASP A 70 -14.10 -26.76 6.50
C ASP A 70 -14.00 -26.66 4.95
N GLY A 71 -13.88 -27.81 4.27
CA GLY A 71 -13.82 -27.94 2.82
C GLY A 71 -12.41 -27.97 2.23
N ILE A 72 -11.37 -27.96 3.06
CA ILE A 72 -10.01 -28.41 2.78
C ILE A 72 -9.98 -29.95 2.98
N LEU A 73 -8.92 -30.64 2.60
CA LEU A 73 -8.81 -32.10 2.81
C LEU A 73 -7.64 -32.34 3.74
N ASP A 74 -7.70 -33.33 4.62
CA ASP A 74 -6.60 -33.69 5.52
C ASP A 74 -5.28 -33.94 4.76
N SER A 75 -5.39 -34.42 3.51
CA SER A 75 -4.25 -34.65 2.62
C SER A 75 -3.52 -33.38 2.16
N VAL A 76 -4.17 -32.22 2.30
CA VAL A 76 -3.70 -30.86 1.98
C VAL A 76 -3.16 -30.18 3.24
N GLU A 77 -3.87 -30.27 4.36
CA GLU A 77 -3.45 -29.72 5.67
C GLU A 77 -2.28 -30.50 6.28
N GLY A 78 -2.32 -31.82 6.13
CA GLY A 78 -1.29 -32.74 6.60
C GLY A 78 -1.62 -33.36 7.96
N GLU A 79 -1.07 -34.56 8.17
CA GLU A 79 -1.44 -35.43 9.30
C GLU A 79 -1.01 -34.92 10.69
N ASP A 80 0.12 -34.22 10.74
CA ASP A 80 0.77 -33.77 11.99
C ASP A 80 1.15 -32.27 11.91
N THR A 81 0.59 -31.52 10.95
CA THR A 81 0.84 -30.09 10.81
C THR A 81 0.06 -29.34 11.89
N ASP A 82 0.70 -28.37 12.53
CA ASP A 82 0.14 -27.50 13.57
C ASP A 82 0.78 -26.13 13.33
N THR A 83 0.11 -25.32 12.52
CA THR A 83 0.67 -24.12 11.90
C THR A 83 0.85 -22.98 12.90
N ASP A 84 -0.09 -22.79 13.82
CA ASP A 84 -0.02 -21.75 14.84
C ASP A 84 0.60 -22.20 16.18
N GLY A 85 0.74 -23.51 16.39
CA GLY A 85 1.36 -24.12 17.56
C GLY A 85 0.47 -24.17 18.80
N ASP A 86 -0.86 -24.11 18.66
CA ASP A 86 -1.80 -24.16 19.78
C ASP A 86 -2.03 -25.59 20.33
N GLY A 87 -1.64 -26.60 19.55
CA GLY A 87 -1.72 -28.02 19.89
C GLY A 87 -2.94 -28.76 19.33
N ILE A 88 -3.78 -28.10 18.53
CA ILE A 88 -4.70 -28.68 17.56
C ILE A 88 -3.93 -28.77 16.24
N VAL A 89 -4.06 -29.89 15.52
CA VAL A 89 -3.41 -30.03 14.20
C VAL A 89 -4.34 -29.46 13.15
N ASP A 90 -3.79 -28.91 12.07
CA ASP A 90 -4.52 -28.14 11.04
C ASP A 90 -5.79 -28.86 10.58
N LYS A 91 -5.75 -30.17 10.30
CA LYS A 91 -6.94 -30.98 9.91
C LYS A 91 -8.05 -31.14 10.97
N PHE A 92 -7.85 -30.59 12.16
CA PHE A 92 -8.83 -30.56 13.24
C PHE A 92 -9.11 -29.12 13.70
N ASP A 93 -8.50 -28.12 13.05
CA ASP A 93 -8.52 -26.72 13.41
C ASP A 93 -9.24 -25.92 12.34
N LEU A 94 -10.17 -25.06 12.75
CA LEU A 94 -10.92 -24.23 11.80
C LEU A 94 -10.22 -22.89 11.50
N ASP A 95 -9.13 -22.58 12.19
CA ASP A 95 -8.31 -21.36 12.09
C ASP A 95 -6.83 -21.75 12.25
N SER A 96 -6.30 -22.51 11.28
CA SER A 96 -4.98 -23.17 11.32
C SER A 96 -3.82 -22.21 11.60
N ASP A 97 -3.94 -20.95 11.19
CA ASP A 97 -2.91 -19.95 11.45
C ASP A 97 -3.16 -19.10 12.71
N GLY A 98 -4.34 -19.20 13.33
CA GLY A 98 -4.72 -18.54 14.57
C GLY A 98 -4.76 -17.01 14.47
N ASP A 99 -5.36 -16.45 13.42
CA ASP A 99 -5.56 -15.00 13.25
C ASP A 99 -7.01 -14.53 13.48
N GLY A 100 -7.96 -15.46 13.55
CA GLY A 100 -9.39 -15.23 13.77
C GLY A 100 -10.24 -15.13 12.50
N CYS A 101 -9.67 -15.38 11.32
CA CYS A 101 -10.38 -15.75 10.10
C CYS A 101 -10.48 -17.28 10.03
N PHE A 102 -11.56 -17.83 9.49
CA PHE A 102 -11.68 -19.28 9.36
C PHE A 102 -11.05 -19.77 8.06
N ASP A 103 -10.46 -20.96 8.10
CA ASP A 103 -9.74 -21.60 7.00
C ASP A 103 -10.62 -21.74 5.74
N VAL A 104 -11.90 -22.08 5.92
CA VAL A 104 -12.92 -22.10 4.85
C VAL A 104 -13.02 -20.79 4.07
N ASP A 105 -12.94 -19.64 4.74
CA ASP A 105 -13.03 -18.32 4.11
C ASP A 105 -11.73 -17.96 3.40
N GLU A 106 -10.59 -18.30 4.01
CA GLU A 106 -9.25 -18.01 3.47
C GLU A 106 -8.89 -18.91 2.29
N ALA A 107 -9.32 -20.17 2.31
CA ALA A 107 -9.24 -21.08 1.18
C ALA A 107 -10.10 -20.64 -0.03
N GLY A 108 -10.92 -19.61 0.14
CA GLY A 108 -11.77 -19.02 -0.90
C GLY A 108 -13.08 -19.76 -1.10
N PHE A 109 -13.54 -20.51 -0.09
CA PHE A 109 -14.82 -21.20 -0.10
C PHE A 109 -15.93 -20.30 0.45
N THR A 110 -17.04 -20.87 0.93
CA THR A 110 -18.19 -20.07 1.36
C THR A 110 -18.72 -20.58 2.69
N ASP A 111 -18.53 -19.78 3.73
CA ASP A 111 -19.22 -19.90 5.00
C ASP A 111 -20.34 -18.84 5.09
N GLY A 112 -21.59 -19.31 5.04
CA GLY A 112 -22.77 -18.47 5.00
C GLY A 112 -23.30 -18.06 6.37
N ASP A 113 -22.89 -18.73 7.45
CA ASP A 113 -23.32 -18.45 8.82
C ASP A 113 -22.19 -18.16 9.82
N GLY A 114 -20.94 -18.16 9.37
CA GLY A 114 -19.78 -17.75 10.15
C GLY A 114 -19.44 -18.73 11.25
N ASP A 115 -19.63 -20.03 11.01
CA ASP A 115 -19.34 -21.10 11.98
C ASP A 115 -18.04 -21.88 11.68
N GLY A 116 -17.33 -21.52 10.61
CA GLY A 116 -16.07 -22.13 10.19
C GLY A 116 -16.25 -23.37 9.31
N LEU A 117 -17.49 -23.81 9.07
CA LEU A 117 -17.77 -24.99 8.25
C LEU A 117 -18.15 -24.61 6.82
N LEU A 118 -17.93 -25.53 5.89
CA LEU A 118 -18.31 -25.30 4.51
C LEU A 118 -19.83 -25.22 4.33
N GLY A 119 -20.33 -24.04 3.94
CA GLY A 119 -21.70 -23.84 3.50
C GLY A 119 -22.56 -23.10 4.52
N SER A 120 -23.67 -23.68 4.96
CA SER A 120 -24.51 -23.07 6.00
C SER A 120 -25.21 -24.12 6.84
N GLY A 121 -25.04 -24.02 8.16
CA GLY A 121 -25.40 -25.08 9.10
C GLY A 121 -24.56 -26.34 8.88
N THR A 122 -24.91 -27.43 9.56
CA THR A 122 -24.12 -28.68 9.51
C THR A 122 -24.07 -29.25 8.08
N PRO A 123 -22.87 -29.41 7.49
CA PRO A 123 -22.72 -29.98 6.15
C PRO A 123 -23.30 -31.40 6.03
N GLU A 124 -23.84 -31.74 4.85
CA GLU A 124 -24.08 -33.14 4.51
C GLU A 124 -22.79 -33.72 3.92
N VAL A 125 -22.39 -34.90 4.38
CA VAL A 125 -21.13 -35.54 3.97
C VAL A 125 -21.34 -36.75 3.07
N THR A 126 -20.28 -37.16 2.39
CA THR A 126 -20.25 -38.38 1.57
C THR A 126 -19.95 -39.63 2.42
N GLU A 127 -19.91 -40.81 1.81
CA GLU A 127 -19.55 -42.05 2.54
C GLU A 127 -18.08 -42.07 3.02
N THR A 128 -17.27 -41.10 2.57
CA THR A 128 -15.86 -40.93 2.95
C THR A 128 -15.62 -39.69 3.79
N GLY A 129 -16.67 -39.03 4.34
CA GLY A 129 -16.52 -37.87 5.23
C GLY A 129 -16.48 -36.51 4.53
N GLY A 130 -15.91 -36.41 3.34
CA GLY A 130 -15.91 -35.12 2.63
C GLY A 130 -17.31 -34.56 2.33
N VAL A 131 -17.50 -33.25 2.54
CA VAL A 131 -18.70 -32.45 2.24
C VAL A 131 -19.26 -32.69 0.83
N LYS A 132 -20.56 -33.01 0.79
CA LYS A 132 -21.29 -33.41 -0.41
C LYS A 132 -21.62 -32.21 -1.29
N GLY A 133 -21.21 -32.29 -2.55
CA GLY A 133 -21.47 -31.25 -3.55
C GLY A 133 -20.40 -30.17 -3.58
N HIS A 134 -19.43 -30.23 -2.67
CA HIS A 134 -18.19 -29.46 -2.77
C HIS A 134 -17.27 -30.06 -3.83
N THR A 135 -16.42 -29.20 -4.41
CA THR A 135 -15.32 -29.63 -5.26
C THR A 135 -14.03 -29.15 -4.61
N TYR A 136 -13.26 -30.09 -4.06
CA TYR A 136 -11.96 -29.84 -3.44
C TYR A 136 -10.95 -29.35 -4.47
N THR A 137 -10.90 -28.04 -4.65
CA THR A 137 -9.87 -27.34 -5.43
C THR A 137 -8.70 -26.97 -4.54
N THR A 138 -7.56 -26.63 -5.15
CA THR A 138 -6.43 -26.07 -4.39
C THR A 138 -6.90 -24.84 -3.61
N PRO A 139 -6.63 -24.76 -2.29
CA PRO A 139 -6.90 -23.57 -1.48
C PRO A 139 -6.27 -22.32 -2.09
N GLN A 140 -6.87 -21.17 -1.78
CA GLN A 140 -6.41 -19.89 -2.30
C GLN A 140 -5.01 -19.53 -1.77
N ASP A 141 -4.22 -18.91 -2.66
CA ASP A 141 -2.96 -18.20 -2.35
C ASP A 141 -3.12 -16.84 -3.04
N ALA A 142 -3.67 -15.87 -2.32
CA ALA A 142 -4.08 -14.59 -2.89
C ALA A 142 -2.89 -13.71 -3.28
N ASP A 143 -1.77 -13.83 -2.56
CA ASP A 143 -0.58 -13.02 -2.79
C ASP A 143 0.46 -13.70 -3.71
N GLY A 144 0.28 -15.00 -4.00
CA GLY A 144 1.08 -15.80 -4.90
C GLY A 144 2.46 -16.17 -4.34
N ASN A 145 2.62 -16.18 -3.01
CA ASN A 145 3.89 -16.46 -2.36
C ASN A 145 4.22 -17.96 -2.25
N GLY A 146 3.24 -18.83 -2.55
CA GLY A 146 3.37 -20.29 -2.55
C GLY A 146 2.96 -20.98 -1.25
N THR A 147 2.53 -20.22 -0.24
CA THR A 147 1.80 -20.70 0.94
C THR A 147 0.31 -20.40 0.72
N ALA A 148 -0.57 -21.30 1.14
CA ALA A 148 -2.01 -21.03 1.06
C ALA A 148 -2.44 -20.04 2.15
N ASP A 149 -3.46 -19.24 1.87
CA ASP A 149 -3.88 -18.13 2.74
C ASP A 149 -4.28 -18.63 4.15
N TYR A 150 -4.96 -19.78 4.27
CA TYR A 150 -5.36 -20.39 5.56
C TYR A 150 -4.19 -20.82 6.47
N LEU A 151 -2.95 -20.72 5.98
CA LEU A 151 -1.73 -21.02 6.74
C LEU A 151 -0.92 -19.75 7.05
N GLU A 152 -1.46 -18.57 6.76
CA GLU A 152 -0.73 -17.30 6.79
C GLU A 152 -1.47 -16.20 7.53
N LYS A 153 -1.06 -15.97 8.79
CA LYS A 153 -1.70 -14.95 9.63
C LYS A 153 -1.96 -13.65 8.85
N GLY A 154 -3.24 -13.37 8.68
CA GLY A 154 -3.74 -12.19 8.02
C GLY A 154 -3.23 -10.90 8.65
N SER A 155 -3.26 -9.83 7.85
CA SER A 155 -2.73 -8.54 8.26
C SER A 155 -3.81 -7.47 8.33
N SER A 156 -3.84 -6.78 9.46
CA SER A 156 -4.73 -5.64 9.66
C SER A 156 -4.15 -4.37 9.07
N VAL A 157 -4.92 -3.68 8.22
CA VAL A 157 -4.62 -2.32 7.78
C VAL A 157 -4.87 -1.35 8.92
N THR A 158 -3.82 -0.66 9.40
CA THR A 158 -3.95 0.36 10.45
C THR A 158 -3.67 1.75 9.90
N ILE A 159 -4.66 2.65 9.90
CA ILE A 159 -4.46 4.06 9.57
C ILE A 159 -3.69 4.73 10.72
N VAL A 160 -2.52 5.27 10.43
CA VAL A 160 -1.63 5.91 11.41
C VAL A 160 -1.61 7.44 11.33
N ASN A 161 -1.97 8.02 10.18
CA ASN A 161 -2.06 9.48 10.06
C ASN A 161 -3.02 9.91 8.92
N TYR A 162 -3.75 10.99 9.16
CA TYR A 162 -4.59 11.69 8.20
C TYR A 162 -4.73 13.16 8.64
N ASN A 163 -4.81 14.09 7.69
CA ASN A 163 -4.79 15.53 8.00
C ASN A 163 -6.00 16.27 7.44
N ASN A 164 -6.41 17.30 8.20
CA ASN A 164 -7.41 18.27 7.77
C ASN A 164 -6.76 19.35 6.90
N TYR A 165 -7.51 19.85 5.92
CA TYR A 165 -7.07 20.92 5.03
C TYR A 165 -7.94 22.15 5.14
N PHE A 166 -7.30 23.32 5.06
CA PHE A 166 -7.96 24.61 4.93
C PHE A 166 -7.66 25.14 3.52
N LEU A 167 -8.70 25.32 2.71
CA LEU A 167 -8.60 25.93 1.39
C LEU A 167 -9.15 27.37 1.46
N SER A 168 -8.58 28.26 0.65
CA SER A 168 -9.18 29.56 0.39
C SER A 168 -10.12 29.45 -0.83
N GLU A 169 -11.05 30.39 -0.95
CA GLU A 169 -11.95 30.44 -2.10
C GLU A 169 -11.16 30.86 -3.37
N GLY A 170 -11.25 30.11 -4.47
CA GLY A 170 -10.73 30.54 -5.78
C GLY A 170 -9.87 29.56 -6.58
N ASN A 171 -10.40 28.38 -6.95
CA ASN A 171 -9.69 27.32 -7.69
C ASN A 171 -8.47 26.74 -6.96
N ASP A 172 -8.49 26.77 -5.62
CA ASP A 172 -7.50 26.05 -4.81
C ASP A 172 -7.71 24.53 -4.94
N THR A 173 -6.61 23.79 -4.87
CA THR A 173 -6.62 22.32 -4.93
C THR A 173 -6.35 21.76 -3.53
N ALA A 174 -7.27 20.95 -2.98
CA ALA A 174 -6.99 20.09 -1.83
C ALA A 174 -6.46 18.73 -2.29
N MET A 175 -5.51 18.20 -1.54
CA MET A 175 -5.04 16.82 -1.68
C MET A 175 -5.11 16.16 -0.31
N PHE A 176 -5.71 14.97 -0.24
CA PHE A 176 -5.79 14.19 0.98
C PHE A 176 -4.83 13.00 0.88
N TYR A 177 -4.18 12.65 1.98
CA TYR A 177 -3.37 11.44 2.10
C TYR A 177 -3.70 10.71 3.39
N VAL A 178 -3.58 9.38 3.35
CA VAL A 178 -3.70 8.49 4.49
C VAL A 178 -2.41 7.70 4.59
N LYS A 179 -1.75 7.76 5.75
CA LYS A 179 -0.66 6.85 6.05
C LYS A 179 -1.23 5.64 6.77
N TYR A 180 -0.87 4.44 6.34
CA TYR A 180 -1.31 3.20 6.97
C TYR A 180 -0.18 2.16 7.00
N ASN A 181 -0.29 1.19 7.90
CA ASN A 181 0.57 0.02 7.98
C ASN A 181 -0.23 -1.21 7.56
N VAL A 182 0.39 -2.12 6.79
CA VAL A 182 -0.18 -3.40 6.34
C VAL A 182 0.97 -4.37 6.03
N ASN A 183 0.75 -5.67 6.17
CA ASN A 183 1.62 -6.70 5.59
C ASN A 183 0.91 -7.33 4.37
N GLY A 184 1.60 -7.49 3.25
CA GLY A 184 0.98 -8.00 2.02
C GLY A 184 0.31 -6.92 1.17
N THR A 185 -0.67 -7.34 0.37
CA THR A 185 -1.31 -6.46 -0.64
C THR A 185 -2.39 -5.59 0.01
N SER A 186 -2.58 -4.36 -0.48
CA SER A 186 -3.63 -3.46 0.05
C SER A 186 -4.36 -2.71 -1.05
N LYS A 187 -5.61 -2.32 -0.74
CA LYS A 187 -6.45 -1.48 -1.58
C LYS A 187 -6.97 -0.31 -0.75
N LEU A 188 -6.90 0.89 -1.31
CA LEU A 188 -7.53 2.07 -0.76
C LEU A 188 -8.55 2.59 -1.76
N HIS A 189 -9.69 3.06 -1.25
CA HIS A 189 -10.68 3.80 -2.02
C HIS A 189 -11.11 5.05 -1.27
N TRP A 190 -11.64 6.05 -1.98
CA TRP A 190 -12.04 7.32 -1.39
C TRP A 190 -13.56 7.47 -1.38
N GLN A 191 -14.08 7.85 -0.22
CA GLN A 191 -15.48 8.21 -0.04
C GLN A 191 -15.62 9.70 0.28
N VAL A 192 -16.71 10.29 -0.19
CA VAL A 192 -17.07 11.67 0.11
C VAL A 192 -18.36 11.70 0.92
N SER A 193 -18.40 12.56 1.93
CA SER A 193 -19.63 12.95 2.62
C SER A 193 -19.97 14.39 2.27
N LYS A 194 -21.23 14.62 1.89
CA LYS A 194 -21.78 15.97 1.58
C LYS A 194 -22.67 16.50 2.70
N ASP A 195 -22.77 15.77 3.81
CA ASP A 195 -23.72 16.00 4.91
C ASP A 195 -23.05 15.87 6.29
N ASN A 196 -21.77 16.28 6.37
CA ASN A 196 -20.98 16.33 7.60
C ASN A 196 -20.82 14.95 8.28
N GLY A 197 -20.58 13.91 7.48
CA GLY A 197 -20.28 12.56 7.93
C GLY A 197 -21.50 11.69 8.21
N THR A 198 -22.71 12.14 7.86
CA THR A 198 -23.94 11.35 8.09
C THR A 198 -24.08 10.23 7.05
N SER A 199 -23.74 10.53 5.79
CA SER A 199 -23.67 9.54 4.70
C SER A 199 -22.38 9.72 3.91
N TRP A 200 -21.91 8.59 3.37
CA TRP A 200 -20.67 8.48 2.59
C TRP A 200 -20.97 7.79 1.27
N SER A 201 -20.32 8.25 0.20
CA SER A 201 -20.44 7.66 -1.14
C SER A 201 -19.07 7.59 -1.79
N ASP A 202 -18.78 6.49 -2.49
CA ASP A 202 -17.54 6.34 -3.26
C ASP A 202 -17.41 7.47 -4.29
N ILE A 203 -16.20 8.03 -4.39
CA ILE A 203 -15.90 9.13 -5.33
C ILE A 203 -15.75 8.61 -6.76
N ASP A 204 -15.23 7.39 -6.92
CA ASP A 204 -15.22 6.63 -8.17
C ASP A 204 -15.31 5.13 -7.83
N ALA A 205 -16.30 4.42 -8.36
CA ALA A 205 -16.52 3.00 -8.07
C ALA A 205 -15.53 2.07 -8.81
N SER A 206 -14.68 2.62 -9.69
CA SER A 206 -13.79 1.83 -10.56
C SER A 206 -12.34 1.69 -10.08
N ASP A 207 -11.93 2.42 -9.04
CA ASP A 207 -10.54 2.41 -8.54
C ASP A 207 -10.33 1.28 -7.50
N ASN A 208 -10.38 0.02 -7.97
CA ASN A 208 -10.01 -1.18 -7.20
C ASN A 208 -8.55 -1.58 -7.49
N GLY A 209 -7.61 -0.63 -7.44
CA GLY A 209 -6.20 -0.86 -7.73
C GLY A 209 -5.59 -1.91 -6.79
N THR A 210 -5.32 -3.11 -7.32
CA THR A 210 -4.49 -4.14 -6.68
C THR A 210 -3.04 -3.64 -6.61
N ALA A 211 -2.54 -3.28 -5.43
CA ALA A 211 -1.11 -3.19 -5.20
C ALA A 211 -0.63 -4.54 -4.63
N SER A 212 -0.17 -5.43 -5.51
CA SER A 212 0.68 -6.56 -5.11
C SER A 212 1.96 -6.02 -4.49
N THR A 213 2.53 -6.73 -3.53
CA THR A 213 3.81 -6.40 -2.87
C THR A 213 4.80 -5.73 -3.82
N GLY A 214 5.18 -4.51 -3.46
CA GLY A 214 6.04 -3.66 -4.26
C GLY A 214 5.77 -2.21 -3.91
N ASP A 215 6.72 -1.64 -3.17
CA ASP A 215 6.82 -0.22 -2.88
C ASP A 215 6.19 0.63 -4.00
N THR A 216 5.01 1.20 -3.74
CA THR A 216 4.65 2.43 -4.43
C THR A 216 5.46 3.52 -3.76
N ASP A 217 6.73 3.52 -4.13
CA ASP A 217 7.74 4.50 -3.78
C ASP A 217 7.28 5.82 -4.37
N VAL A 218 6.44 6.54 -3.63
CA VAL A 218 6.10 7.89 -3.98
C VAL A 218 6.63 8.77 -2.86
N CYS A 219 7.65 9.55 -3.17
CA CYS A 219 8.16 10.60 -2.29
C CYS A 219 7.97 11.93 -2.99
N VAL A 220 7.22 12.83 -2.37
CA VAL A 220 6.97 14.20 -2.86
C VAL A 220 7.42 15.28 -1.90
N SER A 221 8.26 14.92 -0.93
CA SER A 221 9.17 15.88 -0.32
C SER A 221 10.57 15.31 -0.35
N SER A 222 11.42 15.87 -1.21
CA SER A 222 12.84 15.61 -1.11
C SER A 222 13.33 16.30 0.16
N ASP A 223 13.65 15.50 1.19
CA ASP A 223 14.27 16.00 2.43
C ASP A 223 15.77 16.12 2.18
N TRP A 224 16.21 17.31 1.76
CA TRP A 224 17.59 17.62 1.41
C TRP A 224 18.51 17.83 2.62
N GLY A 225 18.03 17.46 3.83
CA GLY A 225 18.73 17.60 5.09
C GLY A 225 18.38 18.89 5.85
N SER A 226 18.83 18.98 7.10
CA SER A 226 18.41 19.98 8.08
C SER A 226 19.25 21.26 8.14
N SER A 227 20.23 21.44 7.26
CA SER A 227 21.18 22.57 7.32
C SER A 227 21.29 23.29 5.98
N PRO A 228 21.23 24.64 5.94
CA PRO A 228 21.46 25.39 4.70
C PRO A 228 22.89 25.16 4.22
N TRP A 229 23.05 24.88 2.92
CA TRP A 229 24.37 24.74 2.31
C TRP A 229 24.98 26.14 2.12
N ASN A 230 25.94 26.50 2.96
CA ASN A 230 26.54 27.83 2.95
C ASN A 230 27.63 27.95 1.87
N TRP A 231 27.52 28.98 1.04
CA TRP A 231 28.48 29.32 -0.02
C TRP A 231 29.88 29.63 0.55
N THR A 232 30.91 28.95 0.06
CA THR A 232 32.31 29.31 0.32
C THR A 232 33.09 29.38 -0.98
N SER A 233 33.34 30.62 -1.46
CA SER A 233 34.31 30.94 -2.52
C SER A 233 33.96 30.48 -3.95
N GLY A 234 32.72 30.68 -4.40
CA GLY A 234 32.40 30.70 -5.84
C GLY A 234 31.99 29.37 -6.48
N VAL A 235 31.90 28.27 -5.71
CA VAL A 235 31.32 27.00 -6.17
C VAL A 235 30.52 26.38 -5.02
N LEU A 236 29.23 26.14 -5.23
CA LEU A 236 28.43 25.28 -4.34
C LEU A 236 28.41 23.88 -4.94
N HIS A 237 28.93 22.90 -4.23
CA HIS A 237 28.93 21.51 -4.68
C HIS A 237 28.71 20.61 -3.49
N ASP A 238 27.66 19.78 -3.55
CA ASP A 238 27.41 18.76 -2.56
C ASP A 238 26.96 17.45 -3.22
N THR A 239 27.16 16.35 -2.51
CA THR A 239 26.75 15.01 -2.91
C THR A 239 25.76 14.45 -1.90
N ILE A 240 24.56 14.22 -2.37
CA ILE A 240 23.50 13.57 -1.60
C ILE A 240 23.61 12.07 -1.84
N SER A 241 23.75 11.34 -0.75
CA SER A 241 23.82 9.88 -0.75
C SER A 241 22.49 9.27 -0.29
N ASN A 242 22.31 7.97 -0.52
CA ASN A 242 21.12 7.20 -0.13
C ASN A 242 19.83 7.62 -0.85
N VAL A 243 19.90 7.90 -2.16
CA VAL A 243 18.68 8.20 -2.91
C VAL A 243 17.91 6.91 -3.18
N SER A 244 16.57 6.93 -3.12
CA SER A 244 15.67 5.76 -3.22
C SER A 244 15.99 4.79 -4.36
N LEU A 245 16.58 5.27 -5.45
CA LEU A 245 16.98 4.48 -6.62
C LEU A 245 18.38 3.85 -6.52
N GLY A 246 18.99 3.74 -5.33
CA GLY A 246 20.36 3.23 -5.16
C GLY A 246 21.42 4.11 -5.83
N ASN A 247 21.12 5.41 -5.97
CA ASN A 247 21.96 6.40 -6.65
C ASN A 247 22.45 7.46 -5.68
N ASN A 248 23.56 8.11 -6.03
CA ASN A 248 23.90 9.40 -5.43
C ASN A 248 23.50 10.52 -6.41
N VAL A 249 23.00 11.61 -5.84
CA VAL A 249 22.67 12.83 -6.58
C VAL A 249 23.69 13.89 -6.23
N ILE A 250 24.38 14.40 -7.23
CA ILE A 250 25.41 15.42 -7.09
C ILE A 250 24.81 16.73 -7.61
N ILE A 251 24.74 17.73 -6.75
CA ILE A 251 24.26 19.07 -7.12
C ILE A 251 25.45 20.01 -7.13
N LYS A 252 25.63 20.68 -8.26
CA LYS A 252 26.67 21.69 -8.45
C LYS A 252 26.04 22.98 -8.95
N VAL A 253 26.26 24.07 -8.24
CA VAL A 253 25.87 25.42 -8.66
C VAL A 253 27.13 26.17 -9.08
N GLU A 254 27.12 26.64 -10.31
CA GLU A 254 28.18 27.42 -10.93
C GLU A 254 27.64 28.77 -11.38
N GLU A 255 28.40 29.81 -11.13
CA GLU A 255 28.19 31.15 -11.65
C GLU A 255 28.63 31.22 -13.12
N ASN A 256 27.80 31.81 -13.99
CA ASN A 256 28.09 31.86 -15.43
C ASN A 256 28.62 33.22 -15.91
N THR A 257 28.47 34.28 -15.11
CA THR A 257 28.81 35.67 -15.46
C THR A 257 29.46 36.37 -14.27
N ASP A 258 30.15 37.50 -14.48
CA ASP A 258 30.74 38.31 -13.42
C ASP A 258 29.63 39.02 -12.61
N VAL A 259 28.95 38.30 -11.70
CA VAL A 259 27.89 38.83 -10.83
C VAL A 259 28.49 39.04 -9.44
N GLU A 260 28.23 40.21 -8.84
CA GLU A 260 28.48 40.36 -7.41
C GLU A 260 27.24 39.87 -6.67
N TRP A 261 27.39 38.96 -5.71
CA TRP A 261 26.28 38.45 -4.89
C TRP A 261 26.19 39.19 -3.56
N ASP A 262 24.97 39.32 -3.04
CA ASP A 262 24.79 39.75 -1.66
C ASP A 262 25.25 38.66 -0.68
N ALA A 263 25.66 39.09 0.52
CA ALA A 263 26.28 38.19 1.49
C ALA A 263 25.31 37.06 1.91
N GLY A 264 25.73 35.81 1.73
CA GLY A 264 24.91 34.63 2.03
C GLY A 264 24.21 34.01 0.81
N TYR A 265 24.47 34.53 -0.38
CA TYR A 265 23.92 34.05 -1.65
C TYR A 265 25.00 33.64 -2.66
N PRO A 266 24.65 32.76 -3.60
CA PRO A 266 23.41 31.98 -3.64
C PRO A 266 23.40 30.86 -2.57
N LYS A 267 22.21 30.45 -2.14
CA LYS A 267 22.03 29.40 -1.13
C LYS A 267 20.95 28.41 -1.53
N ILE A 268 21.11 27.20 -1.02
CA ILE A 268 20.06 26.18 -1.06
C ILE A 268 19.34 26.21 0.29
N GLU A 269 18.02 26.32 0.25
CA GLU A 269 17.18 26.39 1.44
C GLU A 269 15.89 25.57 1.29
N ASN A 270 15.32 25.15 2.42
CA ASN A 270 14.07 24.38 2.49
C ASN A 270 12.84 25.29 2.73
N SER A 271 12.91 26.54 2.27
CA SER A 271 11.80 27.49 2.37
C SER A 271 10.73 27.17 1.31
N ALA A 272 9.54 27.75 1.47
CA ALA A 272 8.48 27.59 0.49
C ALA A 272 8.68 28.61 -0.65
N PHE A 273 9.09 28.12 -1.83
CA PHE A 273 9.07 28.90 -3.08
C PHE A 273 7.77 28.61 -3.80
N GLY A 274 7.08 29.62 -4.31
CA GLY A 274 5.81 29.35 -5.00
C GLY A 274 4.68 28.86 -4.06
N GLY A 275 4.84 28.99 -2.74
CA GLY A 275 3.95 28.38 -1.74
C GLY A 275 4.16 26.86 -1.54
N ILE A 276 5.16 26.24 -2.18
CA ILE A 276 5.45 24.81 -2.10
C ILE A 276 6.80 24.60 -1.39
N LYS A 277 6.84 23.73 -0.37
CA LYS A 277 8.11 23.28 0.23
C LYS A 277 8.87 22.46 -0.81
N THR A 278 9.95 23.01 -1.34
CA THR A 278 10.79 22.41 -2.40
C THR A 278 12.27 22.59 -2.06
N LEU A 279 13.17 22.05 -2.89
CA LEU A 279 14.55 22.53 -2.90
C LEU A 279 14.52 23.96 -3.42
N GLY A 280 14.66 24.92 -2.52
CA GLY A 280 14.73 26.31 -2.86
C GLY A 280 16.13 26.71 -3.26
N LEU A 281 16.36 27.02 -4.53
CA LEU A 281 17.57 27.72 -4.92
C LEU A 281 17.31 29.21 -4.77
N SER A 282 17.77 29.78 -3.66
CA SER A 282 17.64 31.20 -3.39
C SER A 282 18.85 31.96 -3.94
N LEU A 283 18.56 32.96 -4.77
CA LEU A 283 19.51 33.76 -5.52
C LEU A 283 19.23 35.25 -5.21
N ASP A 284 20.27 36.00 -4.87
CA ASP A 284 20.16 37.43 -4.56
C ASP A 284 21.38 38.19 -5.13
N PRO A 285 21.33 38.56 -6.42
CA PRO A 285 22.41 39.29 -7.06
C PRO A 285 22.43 40.74 -6.57
N LYS A 286 23.62 41.28 -6.32
CA LYS A 286 23.79 42.65 -5.82
C LYS A 286 23.26 43.65 -6.84
N SER A 287 22.46 44.60 -6.33
CA SER A 287 21.89 45.70 -7.09
C SER A 287 22.86 46.34 -8.11
N GLY A 288 22.47 46.34 -9.39
CA GLY A 288 23.24 46.90 -10.50
C GLY A 288 24.17 45.93 -11.23
N SER A 289 24.21 44.64 -10.87
CA SER A 289 24.83 43.60 -11.69
C SER A 289 24.01 43.39 -12.98
N GLY A 290 24.68 43.00 -14.08
CA GLY A 290 24.01 42.70 -15.36
C GLY A 290 23.16 41.42 -15.31
N GLU A 291 22.95 40.76 -16.46
CA GLU A 291 22.27 39.45 -16.50
C GLU A 291 22.89 38.48 -15.48
N SER A 292 22.07 38.09 -14.49
CA SER A 292 22.52 37.36 -13.32
C SER A 292 22.21 35.87 -13.48
N ALA A 293 23.03 35.20 -14.29
CA ALA A 293 22.80 33.82 -14.71
C ALA A 293 23.50 32.81 -13.81
N VAL A 294 22.75 31.90 -13.21
CA VAL A 294 23.24 30.80 -12.37
C VAL A 294 22.92 29.46 -13.02
N THR A 295 23.92 28.57 -13.12
CA THR A 295 23.74 27.22 -13.63
C THR A 295 23.80 26.23 -12.49
N THR A 296 22.69 25.54 -12.27
CA THR A 296 22.60 24.37 -11.40
C THR A 296 22.66 23.11 -12.26
N THR A 297 23.62 22.25 -11.96
CA THR A 297 23.77 20.93 -12.55
C THR A 297 23.39 19.88 -11.53
N VAL A 298 22.44 19.03 -11.89
CA VAL A 298 22.07 17.82 -11.14
C VAL A 298 22.60 16.60 -11.89
N THR A 299 23.49 15.84 -11.26
CA THR A 299 24.11 14.65 -11.83
C THR A 299 23.76 13.42 -11.01
N PHE A 300 23.33 12.36 -11.69
CA PHE A 300 23.04 11.06 -11.10
C PHE A 300 24.23 10.12 -11.36
N THR A 301 24.61 9.32 -10.35
CA THR A 301 25.71 8.35 -10.51
C THR A 301 25.43 7.27 -11.55
N ASN A 302 24.16 6.85 -11.68
CA ASN A 302 23.68 5.96 -12.74
C ASN A 302 22.54 6.62 -13.52
N ALA A 303 22.20 6.04 -14.67
CA ALA A 303 21.12 6.52 -15.51
C ALA A 303 19.76 6.33 -14.82
N VAL A 304 18.88 7.34 -14.93
CA VAL A 304 17.55 7.35 -14.33
C VAL A 304 16.48 7.36 -15.42
N ASN A 305 15.47 6.51 -15.26
CA ASN A 305 14.30 6.43 -16.13
C ASN A 305 13.11 7.11 -15.47
N ASN A 306 12.13 7.55 -16.27
CA ASN A 306 10.93 8.22 -15.81
C ASN A 306 11.20 9.44 -14.92
N LEU A 307 12.31 10.17 -15.12
CA LEU A 307 12.65 11.32 -14.30
C LEU A 307 11.63 12.45 -14.55
N ARG A 308 11.01 12.94 -13.47
CA ARG A 308 10.03 14.04 -13.51
C ARG A 308 10.41 15.13 -12.51
N MET A 309 10.28 16.39 -12.92
CA MET A 309 10.69 17.56 -12.15
C MET A 309 9.60 18.63 -12.13
N PHE A 310 9.44 19.29 -10.99
CA PHE A 310 8.70 20.54 -10.85
C PHE A 310 9.67 21.70 -10.74
N ILE A 311 9.31 22.79 -11.42
CA ILE A 311 9.88 24.10 -11.18
C ILE A 311 8.75 25.05 -10.81
N THR A 312 8.99 25.94 -9.85
CA THR A 312 8.02 26.92 -9.38
C THR A 312 8.67 28.29 -9.13
N ASP A 313 7.85 29.29 -8.86
CA ASP A 313 8.22 30.68 -8.63
C ASP A 313 8.86 31.36 -9.85
N ILE A 314 8.35 31.08 -11.05
CA ILE A 314 8.83 31.69 -12.30
C ILE A 314 7.98 32.92 -12.65
N ASP A 315 8.59 34.10 -12.58
CA ASP A 315 7.95 35.39 -12.81
C ASP A 315 8.16 35.94 -14.23
N SER A 316 7.13 36.58 -14.77
CA SER A 316 7.17 37.26 -16.07
C SER A 316 6.31 38.52 -16.03
N LYS A 317 6.92 39.72 -15.96
CA LYS A 317 6.23 41.02 -16.03
C LYS A 317 6.50 41.75 -17.35
N THR A 318 5.46 42.41 -17.88
CA THR A 318 5.55 43.21 -19.13
C THR A 318 6.49 44.41 -18.98
N SER A 319 6.57 44.99 -17.78
CA SER A 319 7.58 45.97 -17.36
C SER A 319 8.11 45.58 -15.97
N GLY A 320 9.43 45.47 -15.83
CA GLY A 320 10.08 45.02 -14.60
C GLY A 320 10.68 43.62 -14.74
N TRP A 321 10.59 42.85 -13.67
CA TRP A 321 11.19 41.54 -13.39
C TRP A 321 10.85 40.43 -14.38
N LYS A 322 11.86 39.66 -14.78
CA LYS A 322 11.72 38.58 -15.75
C LYS A 322 12.66 37.42 -15.44
N ASP A 323 12.07 36.28 -15.09
CA ASP A 323 12.80 35.03 -14.92
C ASP A 323 12.93 34.31 -16.26
N LYS A 324 14.17 33.98 -16.59
CA LYS A 324 14.49 33.09 -17.70
C LYS A 324 15.06 31.81 -17.15
N VAL A 325 14.32 30.72 -17.31
CA VAL A 325 14.79 29.38 -16.96
C VAL A 325 15.09 28.61 -18.24
N VAL A 326 16.27 27.99 -18.32
CA VAL A 326 16.70 27.10 -19.39
C VAL A 326 17.06 25.73 -18.82
N ILE A 327 16.32 24.69 -19.21
CA ILE A 327 16.54 23.32 -18.71
C ILE A 327 16.95 22.42 -19.87
N THR A 328 18.00 21.62 -19.67
CA THR A 328 18.50 20.62 -20.63
C THR A 328 18.80 19.28 -19.95
N SER A 329 18.78 18.20 -20.72
CA SER A 329 19.16 16.84 -20.28
C SER A 329 20.10 16.17 -21.29
N ASP A 330 20.93 15.26 -20.81
CA ASP A 330 21.81 14.43 -21.63
C ASP A 330 21.10 13.27 -22.33
N ALA A 331 19.88 12.92 -21.90
CA ALA A 331 19.05 11.88 -22.53
C ALA A 331 18.12 12.40 -23.65
N GLY A 332 18.16 13.70 -23.94
CA GLY A 332 17.35 14.34 -25.00
C GLY A 332 16.38 15.39 -24.46
N ASN A 333 15.40 15.76 -25.30
CA ASN A 333 14.50 16.87 -25.01
C ASN A 333 13.51 16.51 -23.88
N PRO A 334 13.46 17.28 -22.78
CA PRO A 334 12.36 17.17 -21.83
C PRO A 334 11.05 17.64 -22.48
N THR A 335 9.93 17.02 -22.10
CA THR A 335 8.59 17.54 -22.37
C THR A 335 8.13 18.40 -21.20
N ILE A 336 7.27 19.38 -21.47
CA ILE A 336 6.75 20.30 -20.47
C ILE A 336 5.23 20.33 -20.48
N GLU A 337 4.67 20.33 -19.29
CA GLU A 337 3.26 20.54 -19.03
C GLU A 337 3.15 21.74 -18.07
N SER A 338 2.59 22.84 -18.56
CA SER A 338 2.35 24.01 -17.72
C SER A 338 1.22 23.70 -16.75
N VAL A 339 1.50 23.80 -15.45
CA VAL A 339 0.51 23.52 -14.40
C VAL A 339 -0.39 24.74 -14.20
N ASN A 340 0.13 25.94 -14.49
CA ASN A 340 -0.59 27.21 -14.46
C ASN A 340 -0.63 27.87 -15.85
N THR A 341 -1.61 28.76 -16.07
CA THR A 341 -1.81 29.44 -17.35
C THR A 341 -0.75 30.51 -17.67
N VAL A 342 0.06 30.91 -16.67
CA VAL A 342 1.12 31.92 -16.75
C VAL A 342 2.28 31.49 -15.83
N PRO A 343 3.56 31.59 -16.26
CA PRO A 343 4.03 31.95 -17.59
C PRO A 343 3.89 30.77 -18.57
N THR A 344 3.80 31.08 -19.86
CA THR A 344 3.87 30.06 -20.91
C THR A 344 5.32 29.64 -21.16
N PHE A 345 5.56 28.41 -21.60
CA PHE A 345 6.91 27.93 -21.91
C PHE A 345 7.05 27.63 -23.40
N THR A 346 8.24 27.85 -23.93
CA THR A 346 8.64 27.39 -25.27
C THR A 346 9.71 26.34 -25.17
N VAL A 347 9.56 25.27 -25.97
CA VAL A 347 10.58 24.25 -26.15
C VAL A 347 11.28 24.51 -27.48
N SER A 348 12.61 24.65 -27.45
CA SER A 348 13.44 24.81 -28.65
C SER A 348 14.70 23.94 -28.52
N GLY A 349 14.68 22.76 -29.13
CA GLY A 349 15.71 21.73 -28.92
C GLY A 349 15.72 21.25 -27.47
N ASN A 350 16.91 21.03 -26.90
CA ASN A 350 17.06 20.56 -25.52
C ASN A 350 16.68 21.61 -24.47
N SER A 351 16.29 22.83 -24.86
CA SER A 351 16.05 23.97 -23.97
C SER A 351 14.57 24.31 -23.85
N ILE A 352 14.11 24.45 -22.61
CA ILE A 352 12.83 25.07 -22.28
C ILE A 352 13.09 26.52 -21.89
N THR A 353 12.33 27.50 -22.40
CA THR A 353 12.44 28.91 -22.05
C THR A 353 11.07 29.47 -21.65
N SER A 354 10.97 30.12 -20.50
CA SER A 354 9.78 30.90 -20.11
C SER A 354 9.53 32.06 -21.10
N LYS A 355 8.28 32.26 -21.52
CA LYS A 355 7.85 33.34 -22.42
C LYS A 355 7.19 34.47 -21.63
N ASP A 356 7.59 35.70 -21.93
CA ASP A 356 6.91 36.93 -21.55
C ASP A 356 5.42 36.86 -21.95
N ASN A 357 4.48 36.87 -21.01
CA ASN A 357 3.12 37.39 -21.22
C ASN A 357 2.29 37.52 -19.93
N SER A 358 1.76 38.73 -19.74
CA SER A 358 0.82 39.24 -18.71
C SER A 358 1.27 39.16 -17.25
N GLU A 359 1.18 40.30 -16.57
CA GLU A 359 1.57 40.54 -15.17
C GLU A 359 0.96 39.52 -14.21
N SER A 360 1.80 38.76 -13.49
CA SER A 360 1.42 38.25 -12.17
C SER A 360 1.77 39.32 -11.14
N THR A 361 0.75 39.90 -10.51
CA THR A 361 0.92 40.85 -9.40
C THR A 361 1.05 40.17 -8.04
N ALA A 362 0.84 38.86 -7.97
CA ALA A 362 1.16 38.03 -6.83
C ALA A 362 2.48 37.31 -7.10
N ASP A 363 3.36 37.35 -6.11
CA ASP A 363 4.46 36.39 -5.96
C ASP A 363 3.93 34.95 -6.16
N ASN A 364 4.78 34.01 -6.57
CA ASN A 364 4.49 32.57 -6.44
C ASN A 364 3.59 31.87 -7.49
N ARG A 365 3.43 32.35 -8.74
CA ARG A 365 2.44 31.74 -9.67
C ARG A 365 2.97 30.92 -10.86
N GLY A 366 4.27 30.94 -11.17
CA GLY A 366 4.79 30.20 -12.32
C GLY A 366 5.25 28.79 -12.01
N THR A 367 4.43 27.77 -12.28
CA THR A 367 4.79 26.34 -12.04
C THR A 367 4.69 25.50 -13.31
N ALA A 368 5.71 24.67 -13.55
CA ALA A 368 5.72 23.72 -14.65
C ALA A 368 6.19 22.33 -14.21
N LYS A 369 5.59 21.31 -14.84
CA LYS A 369 6.02 19.92 -14.76
C LYS A 369 6.88 19.58 -15.98
N LEU A 370 8.01 18.96 -15.74
CA LEU A 370 8.92 18.46 -16.76
C LEU A 370 9.01 16.95 -16.68
N THR A 371 9.02 16.30 -17.85
CA THR A 371 9.31 14.87 -17.97
C THR A 371 10.52 14.69 -18.87
N PHE A 372 11.54 13.99 -18.37
CA PHE A 372 12.78 13.74 -19.10
C PHE A 372 12.72 12.38 -19.79
N PRO A 373 13.40 12.22 -20.94
CA PRO A 373 13.58 10.92 -21.56
C PRO A 373 14.33 9.94 -20.64
N ASP A 374 14.08 8.66 -20.83
CA ASP A 374 14.76 7.59 -20.11
C ASP A 374 16.28 7.62 -20.34
N GLY A 375 17.02 7.23 -19.30
CA GLY A 375 18.47 7.16 -19.33
C GLY A 375 19.19 8.46 -18.92
N ALA A 376 18.47 9.44 -18.38
CA ALA A 376 19.06 10.71 -17.95
C ALA A 376 20.09 10.50 -16.84
N LYS A 377 21.31 11.01 -17.04
CA LYS A 377 22.34 11.08 -15.98
C LYS A 377 22.61 12.51 -15.55
N LYS A 378 22.26 13.49 -16.37
CA LYS A 378 22.55 14.89 -16.11
C LYS A 378 21.39 15.78 -16.52
N VAL A 379 20.89 16.57 -15.58
CA VAL A 379 19.97 17.68 -15.82
C VAL A 379 20.70 18.98 -15.53
N THR A 380 20.65 19.94 -16.46
CA THR A 380 21.25 21.26 -16.28
C THR A 380 20.15 22.31 -16.33
N ILE A 381 20.09 23.14 -15.30
CA ILE A 381 19.11 24.21 -15.09
C ILE A 381 19.88 25.52 -15.03
N THR A 382 19.67 26.40 -16.00
CA THR A 382 20.21 27.76 -15.99
C THR A 382 19.07 28.71 -15.70
N TYR A 383 19.11 29.36 -14.54
CA TYR A 383 18.23 30.47 -14.19
C TYR A 383 18.95 31.78 -14.51
N SER A 384 18.23 32.78 -14.99
CA SER A 384 18.77 34.13 -15.21
C SER A 384 17.69 35.18 -14.95
N ASP A 385 18.02 36.18 -14.15
CA ASP A 385 17.27 37.44 -14.18
C ASP A 385 17.72 38.26 -15.39
N VAL A 386 16.75 38.62 -16.24
CA VAL A 386 16.96 39.42 -17.46
C VAL A 386 16.26 40.78 -17.39
N SER A 387 15.86 41.21 -16.19
CA SER A 387 15.13 42.45 -15.95
C SER A 387 15.97 43.73 -16.13
N GLY A 388 17.27 43.67 -15.82
CA GLY A 388 18.21 44.80 -15.91
C GLY A 388 17.88 45.97 -14.97
N GLN A 389 17.16 45.72 -13.87
CA GLN A 389 16.80 46.72 -12.85
C GLN A 389 17.43 46.39 -11.49
N ASP A 390 17.67 47.42 -10.66
CA ASP A 390 18.20 47.31 -9.30
C ASP A 390 17.25 46.56 -8.36
N ASP A 391 17.73 45.49 -7.70
CA ASP A 391 16.90 44.62 -6.83
C ASP A 391 16.99 44.96 -5.33
N PRO A 392 15.84 45.08 -4.61
CA PRO A 392 15.84 45.21 -3.16
C PRO A 392 15.61 43.92 -2.34
N ASP A 393 15.25 42.74 -2.88
CA ASP A 393 14.96 41.52 -2.09
C ASP A 393 15.36 40.17 -2.73
N SER A 394 15.81 39.21 -1.91
CA SER A 394 16.05 37.79 -2.22
C SER A 394 15.02 37.12 -3.16
N ARG A 395 15.50 36.49 -4.24
CA ARG A 395 14.71 35.71 -5.23
C ARG A 395 15.09 34.23 -5.22
N GLY A 396 14.47 33.43 -6.08
CA GLY A 396 14.88 32.05 -6.29
C GLY A 396 13.99 31.25 -7.22
N ILE A 397 14.35 29.99 -7.40
CA ILE A 397 13.53 29.01 -8.12
C ILE A 397 13.35 27.80 -7.22
N GLY A 398 12.10 27.36 -7.06
CA GLY A 398 11.80 26.11 -6.37
C GLY A 398 11.96 24.93 -7.31
N ILE A 399 12.70 23.90 -6.91
CA ILE A 399 12.93 22.68 -7.68
C ILE A 399 12.51 21.46 -6.86
N SER A 400 11.76 20.54 -7.47
CA SER A 400 11.42 19.26 -6.85
C SER A 400 11.43 18.13 -7.89
N PHE A 401 11.72 16.90 -7.46
CA PHE A 401 11.72 15.71 -8.31
C PHE A 401 10.70 14.69 -7.78
N GLU A 402 9.92 14.06 -8.66
CA GLU A 402 8.88 13.08 -8.23
C GLU A 402 9.45 11.71 -7.84
N ASN A 403 10.60 11.33 -8.39
CA ASN A 403 11.14 9.96 -8.28
C ASN A 403 12.56 9.94 -7.67
N VAL A 404 12.95 10.99 -6.94
CA VAL A 404 14.28 11.14 -6.34
C VAL A 404 14.09 11.43 -4.85
N CYS A 405 14.10 10.40 -4.01
CA CYS A 405 13.93 10.51 -2.55
C CYS A 405 15.28 10.41 -1.83
N ILE A 406 15.45 10.99 -0.64
CA ILE A 406 16.69 10.87 0.16
C ILE A 406 16.39 10.05 1.41
N ASN A 407 17.06 8.92 1.59
CA ASN A 407 16.94 8.08 2.78
C ASN A 407 17.95 8.57 3.83
N THR A 408 17.45 9.35 4.80
CA THR A 408 18.26 10.02 5.82
C THR A 408 18.74 9.10 6.94
N GLY A 409 18.45 7.80 6.90
CA GLY A 409 18.89 6.83 7.91
C GLY A 409 18.28 7.05 9.31
N SER A 410 17.31 7.95 9.43
CA SER A 410 16.51 8.17 10.63
C SER A 410 15.35 7.16 10.63
N SER A 411 15.23 6.35 11.68
CA SER A 411 14.13 5.41 11.91
C SER A 411 12.75 6.06 12.07
N ASN A 412 12.64 7.35 11.79
CA ASN A 412 11.41 8.11 11.71
C ASN A 412 11.61 9.09 10.56
N TYR A 413 10.92 8.96 9.42
CA TYR A 413 10.48 10.12 8.65
C TYR A 413 9.32 9.82 7.71
N GLU A 414 8.53 10.88 7.56
CA GLU A 414 7.34 11.07 6.74
C GLU A 414 7.72 11.14 5.26
N VAL A 415 7.03 10.35 4.44
CA VAL A 415 7.15 10.41 2.98
C VAL A 415 5.76 10.78 2.46
N PHE A 416 5.65 11.97 1.86
CA PHE A 416 4.47 12.33 1.09
C PHE A 416 4.49 11.50 -0.20
N SER A 417 3.39 10.87 -0.57
CA SER A 417 3.36 9.89 -1.68
C SER A 417 2.19 10.19 -2.64
N THR A 418 2.34 11.04 -3.66
CA THR A 418 1.26 11.33 -4.64
C THR A 418 1.30 10.47 -5.91
N THR A 419 0.47 9.43 -5.96
CA THR A 419 -0.14 9.00 -7.22
C THR A 419 -1.31 9.95 -7.53
N ARG A 420 -1.41 10.45 -8.76
CA ARG A 420 -2.31 11.54 -9.14
C ARG A 420 -3.62 11.01 -9.74
N LEU A 421 -4.75 11.46 -9.21
CA LEU A 421 -5.98 11.67 -9.99
C LEU A 421 -6.45 13.11 -9.75
N ILE A 422 -6.63 13.88 -10.82
CA ILE A 422 -6.99 15.31 -10.79
C ILE A 422 -8.52 15.42 -10.88
N PHE A 423 -9.16 16.03 -9.88
CA PHE A 423 -10.52 16.57 -10.04
C PHE A 423 -10.50 18.09 -9.94
N MET A 424 -10.92 18.75 -11.02
CA MET A 424 -11.44 20.12 -10.96
C MET A 424 -12.89 20.02 -10.48
N ILE A 425 -13.24 20.73 -9.40
CA ILE A 425 -14.64 21.02 -9.07
C ILE A 425 -14.99 22.39 -9.64
#